data_AF-A0A8T2WYN1-F1
#
_entry.id   AF-A0A8T2WYN1-F1
#
_cell.length_a   1.000
_cell.length_b   1.000
_cell.length_c   1.000
_cell.angle_alpha   90.00
_cell.angle_beta   90.00
_cell.angle_gamma   90.00
#
_symmetry.space_group_name_H-M   'P 1'
#
loop_
_entity.id
_entity.type
_entity.pdbx_description
1 polymer ?
#
loop_
_entity_poly.entity_id
_entity_poly.type
_entity_poly.pdbx_seq_one_letter_code
_entity_poly.pdbx_strand_id
1 'polypeptide(L)' 'AGRLHQAGRIRDLVDKKLGSRFDNKQALTLLHLAMDCIKLSPTLRPSMSDVVTILSGSKVNALSPNSEVV' A
#
# COMPACT_ATOMS: atom_id res chain seq x y z
N ALA A 1 10.97 5.11 3.45
CA ALA A 1 9.81 4.26 3.12
C ALA A 1 9.51 3.26 4.23
N GLY A 2 10.29 2.17 4.42
CA GLY A 2 9.99 1.13 5.40
C GLY A 2 9.78 1.60 6.85
N ARG A 3 10.59 2.56 7.32
CA ARG A 3 10.43 3.16 8.68
C ARG A 3 9.09 3.89 8.87
N LEU A 4 8.57 4.54 7.83
CA LEU A 4 7.28 5.24 7.91
C LEU A 4 6.10 4.26 7.93
N HIS A 5 6.23 3.13 7.23
CA HIS A 5 5.24 2.06 7.27
C HIS A 5 5.14 1.43 8.67
N GLN A 6 6.28 1.09 9.29
CA GLN A 6 6.32 0.55 10.65
C GLN A 6 5.78 1.53 11.70
N ALA A 7 5.95 2.84 11.48
CA ALA A 7 5.44 3.89 12.36
C ALA A 7 3.98 4.29 12.09
N GLY A 8 3.26 3.60 11.20
CA GLY A 8 1.88 3.94 10.83
C GLY A 8 1.73 5.25 10.04
N ARG A 9 2.83 5.86 9.61
CA ARG A 9 2.90 7.17 8.93
C ARG A 9 3.14 7.06 7.43
N ILE A 10 2.70 5.97 6.82
CA ILE A 10 2.96 5.73 5.39
C ILE A 10 2.30 6.79 4.49
N ARG A 11 1.22 7.45 4.96
CA ARG A 11 0.52 8.52 4.24
C ARG A 11 1.41 9.75 4.01
N ASP A 12 2.47 9.94 4.80
CA ASP A 12 3.42 11.04 4.63
C ASP A 12 4.26 10.90 3.34
N LEU A 13 4.19 9.75 2.67
CA LEU A 13 4.84 9.50 1.37
C LEU A 13 4.05 10.05 0.18
N VAL A 14 2.77 10.43 0.36
CA VAL A 14 1.98 11.01 -0.73
C VAL A 14 2.53 12.38 -1.10
N ASP A 15 2.69 12.65 -2.40
CA ASP A 15 3.15 13.95 -2.88
C ASP A 15 2.19 15.06 -2.43
N LYS A 16 2.72 16.00 -1.66
CA LYS A 16 1.98 17.15 -1.13
C LYS A 16 1.37 18.02 -2.23
N LYS A 17 1.96 18.03 -3.43
CA LYS A 17 1.45 18.80 -4.59
C LYS A 17 0.11 18.28 -5.11
N LEU A 18 -0.27 17.04 -4.78
CA LEU A 18 -1.58 16.50 -5.13
C LEU A 18 -2.72 17.15 -4.33
N GLY A 19 -2.43 17.79 -3.19
CA GLY A 19 -3.44 18.43 -2.35
C GLY A 19 -4.55 17.45 -1.98
N SER A 20 -5.81 17.76 -2.33
CA SER A 20 -6.97 16.88 -2.14
C SER A 20 -7.38 16.12 -3.41
N ARG A 21 -6.58 16.17 -4.49
CA ARG A 21 -6.90 15.61 -5.81
C ARG A 21 -6.54 14.14 -5.95
N PHE A 22 -6.79 13.34 -4.91
CA PHE A 22 -6.57 11.91 -4.95
C PHE A 22 -7.50 11.18 -3.96
N ASP A 23 -7.83 9.93 -4.26
CA ASP A 23 -8.55 9.09 -3.31
C ASP A 23 -7.61 8.55 -2.24
N ASN A 24 -7.92 8.84 -0.98
CA ASN A 24 -7.08 8.47 0.15
C ASN A 24 -6.96 6.96 0.35
N LYS A 25 -8.01 6.19 0.04
CA LYS A 25 -8.00 4.73 0.19
C LYS A 25 -7.14 4.12 -0.91
N GLN A 26 -7.28 4.57 -2.15
CA GLN A 26 -6.46 4.11 -3.27
C GLN A 26 -4.98 4.43 -3.06
N ALA A 27 -4.66 5.63 -2.57
CA ALA A 27 -3.27 6.00 -2.25
C ALA A 27 -2.67 5.08 -1.18
N LEU A 28 -3.43 4.75 -0.13
CA LEU A 28 -2.98 3.84 0.91
C LEU A 28 -2.77 2.41 0.36
N THR A 29 -3.68 1.92 -0.47
CA THR A 29 -3.55 0.62 -1.15
C THR A 29 -2.31 0.58 -2.03
N LEU A 30 -2.05 1.63 -2.83
CA LEU A 30 -0.86 1.73 -3.67
C LEU A 30 0.43 1.73 -2.85
N LEU A 31 0.45 2.46 -1.73
CA LEU A 31 1.61 2.52 -0.85
C LEU A 31 1.91 1.16 -0.21
N HIS A 32 0.90 0.43 0.26
CA HIS A 32 1.10 -0.92 0.79
C HIS A 32 1.59 -1.88 -0.29
N LEU A 33 0.97 -1.87 -1.48
CA LEU A 33 1.41 -2.67 -2.61
C LEU A 33 2.87 -2.38 -2.99
N ALA A 34 3.25 -1.10 -3.04
CA ALA A 34 4.62 -0.70 -3.31
C ALA A 34 5.62 -1.25 -2.27
N MET A 35 5.25 -1.26 -0.97
CA MET A 35 6.10 -1.85 0.08
C MET A 35 6.26 -3.36 -0.10
N ASP A 36 5.20 -4.06 -0.50
CA ASP A 36 5.26 -5.49 -0.78
C ASP A 36 6.16 -5.80 -1.99
N CYS A 37 6.09 -5.00 -3.05
CA CYS A 37 6.93 -5.13 -4.25
C CYS A 37 8.42 -4.97 -3.99
N ILE A 38 8.82 -4.17 -2.98
CA ILE A 38 10.23 -3.87 -2.69
C ILE A 38 10.80 -4.67 -1.51
N LYS A 39 10.08 -5.69 -1.01
CA LYS A 39 10.59 -6.54 0.07
C LYS A 39 11.93 -7.16 -0.28
N LEU A 40 12.82 -7.24 0.72
CA LEU A 40 14.17 -7.74 0.56
C LEU A 40 14.16 -9.20 0.09
N SER A 41 13.33 -10.04 0.71
CA SER A 41 13.12 -11.42 0.26
C SER A 41 12.28 -11.43 -1.03
N PRO A 42 12.79 -12.00 -2.14
CA PRO A 42 12.03 -12.12 -3.39
C PRO A 42 10.73 -12.91 -3.23
N THR A 43 10.72 -13.92 -2.34
CA THR A 43 9.54 -14.78 -2.09
C THR A 43 8.39 -14.06 -1.41
N LEU A 44 8.64 -12.88 -0.81
CA LEU A 44 7.61 -12.06 -0.17
C LEU A 44 7.02 -10.99 -1.10
N ARG A 45 7.55 -10.86 -2.33
CA ARG A 45 7.04 -9.93 -3.32
C ARG A 45 5.80 -10.54 -4.00
N PRO A 46 4.77 -9.75 -4.30
CA PRO A 46 3.58 -10.23 -4.99
C PRO A 46 3.92 -10.62 -6.43
N SER A 47 3.13 -11.54 -7.00
CA SER A 47 3.19 -11.84 -8.42
C SER A 47 2.70 -10.63 -9.23
N MET A 48 3.13 -10.50 -10.50
CA MET A 48 2.62 -9.42 -11.35
C MET A 48 1.11 -9.53 -11.59
N SER A 49 0.54 -10.74 -11.59
CA SER A 49 -0.91 -10.94 -11.60
C SER A 49 -1.59 -10.33 -10.38
N ASP A 50 -1.06 -10.55 -9.18
CA ASP A 50 -1.59 -9.95 -7.94
C ASP A 50 -1.53 -8.42 -7.99
N VAL A 51 -0.40 -7.87 -8.46
CA VAL A 51 -0.20 -6.42 -8.62
C VAL A 51 -1.29 -5.85 -9.54
N VAL A 52 -1.50 -6.45 -10.72
CA VAL A 52 -2.51 -5.97 -11.67
C VAL A 52 -3.92 -6.10 -11.11
N THR A 53 -4.25 -7.21 -10.43
CA THR A 53 -5.56 -7.40 -9.80
C THR A 53 -5.87 -6.35 -8.71
N ILE A 54 -4.85 -5.90 -7.96
CA ILE A 54 -5.02 -4.84 -6.97
C ILE A 54 -5.18 -3.48 -7.65
N LEU A 55 -4.37 -3.20 -8.67
CA LEU A 55 -4.42 -1.94 -9.42
C LEU A 55 -5.70 -1.77 -10.25
N SER A 56 -6.29 -2.87 -10.73
CA SER A 56 -7.55 -2.86 -11.48
C SER A 56 -8.77 -2.60 -10.60
N GLY A 57 -8.61 -2.53 -9.26
CA GLY A 57 -9.70 -2.38 -8.31
C GLY A 57 -10.56 -3.63 -8.14
N SER A 58 -10.15 -4.77 -8.71
CA SER A 58 -10.90 -6.03 -8.68
C SER A 58 -10.77 -6.76 -7.34
N LYS A 59 -9.75 -6.45 -6.54
CA LYS A 59 -9.59 -6.95 -5.17
C LYS A 59 -10.29 -6.04 -4.16
N VAL A 60 -11.63 -6.08 -4.15
CA VAL A 60 -12.41 -5.69 -2.97
C VAL A 60 -12.28 -6.83 -1.95
N ASN A 61 -11.79 -6.55 -0.74
CA ASN A 61 -11.70 -7.46 0.43
C ASN A 61 -10.49 -8.42 0.57
N ALA A 62 -9.25 -7.97 0.41
CA ALA A 62 -8.09 -8.68 1.00
C ALA A 62 -7.17 -7.83 1.89
N LEU A 63 -7.41 -6.53 2.01
CA LEU A 63 -6.76 -5.69 3.02
C LEU A 63 -7.74 -5.50 4.19
N SER A 64 -7.94 -6.57 4.96
CA SER A 64 -8.53 -6.41 6.30
C SER A 64 -7.54 -5.63 7.17
N PRO A 65 -8.00 -4.58 7.87
CA PRO A 65 -7.18 -3.80 8.79
C PRO A 65 -7.04 -4.58 10.10
N ASN A 66 -5.99 -5.41 10.23
CA ASN A 66 -5.50 -5.81 11.55
C ASN A 66 -4.15 -5.17 11.82
N SER A 67 -4.22 -3.88 12.14
CA SER A 67 -3.45 -3.32 13.25
C SER A 67 -4.32 -2.29 13.96
N GLU A 68 -5.46 -2.75 14.50
CA GLU A 68 -5.68 -2.49 15.91
C GLU A 68 -4.81 -3.51 16.66
N VAL A 69 -3.70 -3.02 17.20
CA VAL A 69 -3.07 -3.63 18.37
C VAL A 69 -3.16 -2.53 19.41
N VAL A 70 -3.77 -2.90 20.54
CA VAL A 70 -3.80 -2.19 21.83
C VAL A 70 -2.65 -1.22 22.09
#